data_AF-A0A2N2LTW2-F1
#
_entry.id   AF-A0A2N2LTW2-F1
#
_cell.length_a   1.000
_cell.length_b   1.000
_cell.length_c   1.000
_cell.angle_alpha   90.00
_cell.angle_beta   90.00
_cell.angle_gamma   90.00
#
_symmetry.space_group_name_H-M   'P 1'
#
loop_
_entity.id
_entity.type
_entity.pdbx_description
1 polymer ?
#
loop_
_entity_poly.entity_id
_entity_poly.type
_entity_poly.pdbx_seq_one_letter_code
_entity_poly.pdbx_strand_id
1 'polypeptide(L)'
;ELNADTTGWISLALTTASQDLNDWAKNGATPQDALLSQLQDDGSIGGTYVGVYSTLEALLGLASGPIFPIVPAVVDESATSATENQAGLVIKLPDGSSLLRCVTFTGESTSGFDLLSTSGLKLDTFMDPVKGPGVCSIEDQGCPSSNCFCDMPNYWSYWHLQDGVWAYSALGAGTYEVKPGTVDGWGWGETELPTSLTFETICSPNAALFLPAVSASQETQVATPSEEPVNEPTPIPYSPEMEKSPSINIIVFGVAILVLVAVLIIFLRKKK
;
A
#
# COMPACT_ATOMS: atom_id res chain seq x y z
N GLU A 1 3.56 -18.10 -22.77
CA GLU A 1 3.16 -16.86 -23.48
C GLU A 1 4.39 -15.99 -23.64
N LEU A 2 4.46 -15.21 -24.70
CA LEU A 2 5.60 -14.34 -24.96
C LEU A 2 5.29 -12.96 -24.39
N ASN A 3 6.15 -12.47 -23.50
CA ASN A 3 6.01 -11.16 -22.87
C ASN A 3 7.19 -10.28 -23.29
N ALA A 4 6.92 -9.27 -24.11
CA ALA A 4 7.94 -8.36 -24.65
C ALA A 4 8.60 -7.52 -23.54
N ASP A 5 7.84 -7.14 -22.51
CA ASP A 5 8.25 -6.32 -21.37
C ASP A 5 9.40 -7.01 -20.62
N THR A 6 9.15 -8.23 -20.13
CA THR A 6 10.15 -8.98 -19.36
C THR A 6 11.29 -9.51 -20.22
N THR A 7 11.00 -9.92 -21.47
CA THR A 7 12.04 -10.40 -22.40
C THR A 7 13.02 -9.28 -22.75
N GLY A 8 12.54 -8.04 -22.89
CA GLY A 8 13.36 -6.85 -23.12
C GLY A 8 14.41 -6.63 -22.04
N TRP A 9 13.97 -6.57 -20.78
CA TRP A 9 14.85 -6.39 -19.62
C TRP A 9 15.86 -7.53 -19.43
N ILE A 10 15.41 -8.78 -19.55
CA ILE A 10 16.28 -9.95 -19.36
C ILE A 10 17.34 -10.01 -20.46
N SER A 11 16.97 -9.74 -21.72
CA SER A 11 17.92 -9.74 -22.83
C SER A 11 19.00 -8.68 -22.64
N LEU A 12 18.62 -7.47 -22.23
CA LEU A 12 19.59 -6.41 -21.93
C LEU A 12 20.52 -6.81 -20.78
N ALA A 13 20.00 -7.44 -19.72
CA ALA A 13 20.82 -7.89 -18.60
C ALA A 13 21.85 -8.96 -19.02
N LEU A 14 21.44 -9.93 -19.84
CA LEU A 14 22.31 -10.98 -20.38
C LEU A 14 23.40 -10.39 -21.28
N THR A 15 23.04 -9.50 -22.21
CA THR A 15 24.00 -8.78 -23.05
C THR A 15 24.97 -7.93 -22.23
N THR A 16 24.48 -7.30 -21.16
CA THR A 16 25.33 -6.51 -20.24
C THR A 16 26.31 -7.39 -19.47
N ALA A 17 25.91 -8.60 -19.10
CA ALA A 17 26.76 -9.61 -18.48
C ALA A 17 27.67 -10.36 -19.48
N SER A 18 27.77 -9.88 -20.73
CA SER A 18 28.52 -10.50 -21.83
C SER A 18 28.12 -11.97 -22.08
N GLN A 19 26.86 -12.33 -21.81
CA GLN A 19 26.31 -13.64 -22.16
C GLN A 19 25.91 -13.66 -23.64
N ASP A 20 26.14 -14.79 -24.33
CA ASP A 20 25.65 -14.99 -25.68
C ASP A 20 24.16 -15.36 -25.65
N LEU A 21 23.31 -14.57 -26.28
CA LEU A 21 21.86 -14.81 -26.32
C LEU A 21 21.47 -16.09 -27.07
N ASN A 22 22.37 -16.65 -27.89
CA ASN A 22 22.17 -17.95 -28.52
C ASN A 22 22.08 -19.09 -27.49
N ASP A 23 22.79 -18.98 -26.38
CA ASP A 23 22.74 -19.97 -25.29
C ASP A 23 21.38 -19.96 -24.56
N TRP A 24 20.61 -18.89 -24.75
CA TRP A 24 19.28 -18.68 -24.17
C TRP A 24 18.15 -18.91 -25.18
N ALA A 25 18.48 -19.41 -26.37
CA ALA A 25 17.50 -19.69 -27.40
C ALA A 25 16.55 -20.84 -27.00
N LYS A 26 15.26 -20.67 -27.29
CA LYS A 26 14.24 -21.71 -27.11
C LYS A 26 13.62 -22.01 -28.46
N ASN A 27 13.60 -23.30 -28.82
CA ASN A 27 13.10 -23.76 -30.13
C ASN A 27 13.79 -23.09 -31.32
N GLY A 28 15.07 -22.74 -31.19
CA GLY A 28 15.85 -22.09 -32.24
C GLY A 28 15.60 -20.59 -32.42
N ALA A 29 14.81 -19.97 -31.53
CA ALA A 29 14.63 -18.52 -31.49
C ALA A 29 15.33 -17.95 -30.26
N THR A 30 16.21 -16.96 -30.46
CA THR A 30 16.80 -16.18 -29.38
C THR A 30 15.75 -15.29 -28.71
N PRO A 31 16.04 -14.74 -27.52
CA PRO A 31 15.20 -13.70 -26.92
C PRO A 31 14.96 -12.50 -27.86
N GLN A 32 15.95 -12.13 -28.68
CA GLN A 32 15.81 -11.04 -29.66
C GLN A 32 14.90 -11.44 -30.84
N ASP A 33 15.03 -12.65 -31.37
CA ASP A 33 14.10 -13.15 -32.40
C ASP A 33 12.66 -13.17 -31.89
N ALA A 34 12.49 -13.53 -30.62
CA ALA A 34 11.18 -13.51 -29.98
C ALA A 34 10.63 -12.08 -29.88
N LEU A 35 11.42 -11.09 -29.47
CA LEU A 35 11.01 -9.68 -29.47
C LEU A 35 10.65 -9.18 -30.88
N LEU A 36 11.48 -9.49 -31.88
CA LEU A 36 11.23 -9.11 -33.27
C LEU A 36 9.98 -9.78 -33.85
N SER A 37 9.63 -10.98 -33.39
CA SER A 37 8.38 -11.64 -33.78
C SER A 37 7.11 -10.91 -33.30
N GLN A 38 7.25 -9.94 -32.38
CA GLN A 38 6.16 -9.10 -31.86
C GLN A 38 6.14 -7.69 -32.48
N LEU A 39 6.99 -7.43 -33.47
CA LEU A 39 6.97 -6.18 -34.22
C LEU A 39 5.70 -6.10 -35.08
N GLN A 40 4.92 -5.04 -34.88
CA GLN A 40 3.71 -4.75 -35.63
C GLN A 40 4.02 -3.87 -36.87
N ASP A 41 3.06 -3.79 -37.80
CA ASP A 41 3.20 -2.99 -39.04
C ASP A 41 3.41 -1.49 -38.78
N ASP A 42 2.93 -0.98 -37.63
CA ASP A 42 3.09 0.42 -37.21
C ASP A 42 4.42 0.70 -36.49
N GLY A 43 5.27 -0.33 -36.35
CA GLY A 43 6.57 -0.25 -35.69
C GLY A 43 6.53 -0.40 -34.17
N SER A 44 5.34 -0.57 -33.56
CA SER A 44 5.23 -0.92 -32.15
C SER A 44 5.67 -2.37 -31.90
N ILE A 45 6.16 -2.67 -30.70
CA ILE A 45 6.56 -4.03 -30.32
C ILE A 45 5.80 -4.40 -29.05
N GLY A 46 5.04 -5.50 -29.11
CA GLY A 46 4.25 -5.99 -27.99
C GLY A 46 3.29 -7.12 -28.40
N GLY A 47 2.88 -7.91 -27.41
CA GLY A 47 1.95 -9.03 -27.59
C GLY A 47 0.50 -8.61 -27.39
N THR A 48 -0.19 -9.24 -26.45
CA THR A 48 -1.61 -8.97 -26.16
C THR A 48 -1.87 -7.53 -25.70
N TYR A 49 -0.88 -6.89 -25.06
CA TYR A 49 -0.90 -5.48 -24.68
C TYR A 49 0.24 -4.77 -25.40
N VAL A 50 -0.11 -3.78 -26.22
CA VAL A 50 0.86 -2.98 -26.99
C VAL A 50 0.73 -1.53 -26.56
N GLY A 51 1.86 -0.92 -26.21
CA GLY A 51 1.93 0.48 -25.83
C GLY A 51 3.34 1.03 -25.88
N VAL A 52 3.49 2.28 -25.44
CA VAL A 52 4.79 2.97 -25.40
C VAL A 52 5.78 2.21 -24.50
N TYR A 53 5.32 1.67 -23.37
CA TYR A 53 6.14 0.90 -22.44
C TYR A 53 6.65 -0.41 -23.04
N SER A 54 5.76 -1.25 -23.60
CA SER A 54 6.16 -2.53 -24.21
C SER A 54 7.16 -2.34 -25.35
N THR A 55 6.94 -1.30 -26.16
CA THR A 55 7.84 -0.98 -27.28
C THR A 55 9.19 -0.49 -26.76
N LEU A 56 9.21 0.37 -25.75
CA LEU A 56 10.44 0.87 -25.15
C LEU A 56 11.26 -0.26 -24.52
N GLU A 57 10.63 -1.15 -23.78
CA GLU A 57 11.31 -2.27 -23.12
C GLU A 57 11.80 -3.32 -24.12
N ALA A 58 11.03 -3.61 -25.17
CA ALA A 58 11.49 -4.45 -26.26
C ALA A 58 12.74 -3.86 -26.94
N LEU A 59 12.80 -2.55 -27.15
CA LEU A 59 13.97 -1.87 -27.72
C LEU A 59 15.21 -1.99 -26.82
N LEU A 60 15.04 -2.04 -25.49
CA LEU A 60 16.15 -2.32 -24.56
C LEU A 60 16.75 -3.71 -24.84
N GLY A 61 15.91 -4.72 -25.06
CA GLY A 61 16.36 -6.09 -25.33
C GLY A 61 17.01 -6.30 -26.70
N LEU A 62 16.77 -5.39 -27.64
CA LEU A 62 17.41 -5.37 -28.96
C LEU A 62 18.75 -4.65 -28.99
N ALA A 63 19.23 -4.14 -27.85
CA ALA A 63 20.55 -3.52 -27.77
C ALA A 63 21.66 -4.51 -28.13
N SER A 64 22.62 -4.06 -28.95
CA SER A 64 23.78 -4.87 -29.37
C SER A 64 24.90 -4.91 -28.33
N GLY A 65 24.70 -4.26 -27.18
CA GLY A 65 25.69 -4.10 -26.12
C GLY A 65 25.08 -3.37 -24.92
N PRO A 66 25.85 -3.21 -23.82
CA PRO A 66 25.42 -2.43 -22.66
C PRO A 66 25.05 -1.00 -23.07
N ILE A 67 23.81 -0.58 -22.82
CA ILE A 67 23.36 0.81 -23.03
C ILE A 67 23.67 1.70 -21.82
N PHE A 68 24.01 1.08 -20.69
CA PHE A 68 24.56 1.74 -19.52
C PHE A 68 26.05 1.40 -19.44
N PRO A 69 26.92 2.36 -19.09
CA PRO A 69 28.32 2.04 -18.84
C PRO A 69 28.36 1.00 -17.72
N ILE A 70 29.06 -0.12 -17.95
CA ILE A 70 29.53 -0.97 -16.87
C ILE A 70 30.60 -0.14 -16.17
N VAL A 71 30.18 0.75 -15.29
CA VAL A 71 31.07 1.32 -14.29
C VAL A 71 31.46 0.10 -13.46
N PRO A 72 32.73 -0.38 -13.49
CA PRO A 72 33.13 -1.38 -12.52
C PRO A 72 32.69 -0.82 -11.18
N ALA A 73 31.99 -1.61 -10.38
CA ALA A 73 31.71 -1.21 -9.02
C ALA A 73 33.07 -0.88 -8.41
N VAL A 74 33.42 0.41 -8.40
CA VAL A 74 34.18 0.96 -7.32
C VAL A 74 33.28 0.63 -6.15
N VAL A 75 33.61 -0.48 -5.50
CA VAL A 75 33.38 -0.65 -4.09
C VAL A 75 34.11 0.53 -3.47
N ASP A 76 33.45 1.68 -3.55
CA ASP A 76 33.68 2.72 -2.60
C ASP A 76 33.28 2.05 -1.30
N GLU A 77 34.27 1.65 -0.52
CA GLU A 77 34.08 1.23 0.87
C GLU A 77 33.43 2.38 1.69
N SER A 78 33.34 3.57 1.07
CA SER A 78 32.59 4.76 1.49
C SER A 78 31.25 4.94 0.77
N ALA A 79 30.72 3.94 0.04
CA ALA A 79 29.29 3.87 -0.24
C ALA A 79 28.62 3.84 1.14
N THR A 80 28.23 5.04 1.58
CA THR A 80 27.52 5.38 2.81
C THR A 80 26.87 4.15 3.37
N SER A 81 27.26 3.74 4.58
CA SER A 81 26.42 2.85 5.39
C SER A 81 24.99 3.25 5.13
N ALA A 82 24.26 2.47 4.31
CA ALA A 82 22.91 2.81 3.93
C ALA A 82 22.21 2.94 5.28
N THR A 83 21.81 4.16 5.64
CA THR A 83 21.41 4.41 7.03
C THR A 83 20.23 3.50 7.27
N GLU A 84 20.48 2.47 8.08
CA GLU A 84 19.50 1.45 8.37
C GLU A 84 18.53 2.09 9.33
N ASN A 85 17.32 2.30 8.82
CA ASN A 85 16.25 3.01 9.50
C ASN A 85 15.19 2.02 9.95
N GLN A 86 14.43 2.41 10.95
CA GLN A 86 13.36 1.59 11.50
C GLN A 86 12.09 2.40 11.62
N ALA A 87 10.95 1.75 11.42
CA ALA A 87 9.64 2.27 11.76
C ALA A 87 8.81 1.18 12.45
N GLY A 88 7.91 1.62 13.33
CA GLY A 88 6.96 0.73 13.98
C GLY A 88 5.79 0.43 13.05
N LEU A 89 5.33 -0.82 13.06
CA LEU A 89 4.15 -1.26 12.33
C LEU A 89 3.19 -1.97 13.30
N VAL A 90 1.93 -1.56 13.27
CA VAL A 90 0.86 -2.09 14.12
C VAL A 90 -0.24 -2.68 13.24
N ILE A 91 -0.56 -3.96 13.41
CA ILE A 91 -1.69 -4.59 12.75
C ILE A 91 -2.75 -4.89 13.80
N LYS A 92 -3.94 -4.33 13.65
CA LYS A 92 -5.09 -4.62 14.48
C LYS A 92 -5.98 -5.65 13.78
N LEU A 93 -5.99 -6.86 14.34
CA LEU A 93 -6.70 -8.01 13.79
C LEU A 93 -8.19 -7.98 14.17
N PRO A 94 -9.07 -8.70 13.44
CA PRO A 94 -10.52 -8.71 13.68
C PRO A 94 -10.92 -9.24 15.07
N ASP A 95 -10.11 -10.11 15.66
CA ASP A 95 -10.34 -10.66 17.01
C ASP A 95 -9.96 -9.68 18.14
N GLY A 96 -9.52 -8.47 17.78
CA GLY A 96 -9.08 -7.45 18.72
C GLY A 96 -7.64 -7.63 19.18
N SER A 97 -6.91 -8.64 18.73
CA SER A 97 -5.47 -8.74 19.01
C SER A 97 -4.65 -7.77 18.13
N SER A 98 -3.41 -7.51 18.53
CA SER A 98 -2.50 -6.65 17.78
C SER A 98 -1.18 -7.34 17.53
N LEU A 99 -0.69 -7.23 16.29
CA LEU A 99 0.67 -7.61 15.92
C LEU A 99 1.53 -6.36 15.83
N LEU A 100 2.69 -6.40 16.47
CA LEU A 100 3.68 -5.33 16.41
C LEU A 100 4.90 -5.83 15.65
N ARG A 101 5.45 -4.99 14.77
CA ARG A 101 6.69 -5.25 14.05
C ARG A 101 7.55 -4.00 14.10
N CYS A 102 8.82 -4.16 14.45
CA CYS A 102 9.82 -3.16 14.13
C CYS A 102 10.39 -3.52 12.76
N VAL A 103 10.11 -2.70 11.75
CA VAL A 103 10.49 -2.98 10.37
C VAL A 103 11.67 -2.11 9.99
N THR A 104 12.69 -2.76 9.47
CA THR A 104 13.91 -2.10 9.00
C THR A 104 13.83 -1.77 7.51
N PHE A 105 14.33 -0.61 7.12
CA PHE A 105 14.44 -0.17 5.73
C PHE A 105 15.68 0.70 5.51
N THR A 106 16.05 0.95 4.26
CA THR A 106 17.19 1.79 3.88
C THR A 106 16.71 3.05 3.15
N GLY A 107 17.49 4.14 3.27
CA GLY A 107 17.14 5.43 2.65
C GLY A 107 16.35 6.35 3.58
N GLU A 108 15.98 7.55 3.10
CA GLU A 108 15.36 8.59 3.93
C GLU A 108 13.91 8.28 4.33
N SER A 109 13.22 7.45 3.56
CA SER A 109 11.84 7.00 3.78
C SER A 109 11.56 5.69 3.05
N THR A 110 10.42 5.07 3.36
CA THR A 110 9.87 3.91 2.65
C THR A 110 8.36 4.09 2.48
N SER A 111 7.72 3.44 1.51
CA SER A 111 6.27 3.51 1.39
C SER A 111 5.58 2.70 2.51
N GLY A 112 4.36 3.08 2.88
CA GLY A 112 3.54 2.31 3.83
C GLY A 112 3.29 0.86 3.40
N PHE A 113 3.15 0.64 2.09
CA PHE A 113 2.99 -0.69 1.51
C PHE A 113 4.30 -1.50 1.60
N ASP A 114 5.45 -0.88 1.33
CA ASP A 114 6.75 -1.56 1.42
C ASP A 114 7.14 -1.86 2.86
N LEU A 115 6.78 -0.96 3.80
CA LEU A 115 6.89 -1.20 5.24
C LEU A 115 6.10 -2.46 5.66
N LEU A 116 4.84 -2.59 5.21
CA LEU A 116 4.05 -3.78 5.47
C LEU A 116 4.65 -5.02 4.79
N SER A 117 5.05 -4.91 3.52
CA SER A 117 5.59 -6.03 2.73
C SER A 117 6.90 -6.57 3.27
N THR A 118 7.72 -5.72 3.90
CA THR A 118 9.02 -6.10 4.49
C THR A 118 8.88 -6.60 5.94
N SER A 119 7.69 -6.53 6.53
CA SER A 119 7.46 -6.88 7.94
C SER A 119 7.54 -8.38 8.27
N GLY A 120 7.62 -9.23 7.23
CA GLY A 120 7.60 -10.69 7.35
C GLY A 120 6.21 -11.28 7.63
N LEU A 121 5.16 -10.47 7.59
CA LEU A 121 3.78 -10.94 7.68
C LEU A 121 3.34 -11.61 6.37
N LYS A 122 2.46 -12.60 6.46
CA LYS A 122 1.82 -13.20 5.29
C LYS A 122 0.78 -12.23 4.73
N LEU A 123 0.90 -11.88 3.46
CA LEU A 123 0.01 -10.94 2.78
C LEU A 123 -0.67 -11.59 1.57
N ASP A 124 -1.92 -11.19 1.33
CA ASP A 124 -2.57 -11.31 0.02
C ASP A 124 -2.91 -9.90 -0.47
N THR A 125 -2.43 -9.55 -1.65
CA THR A 125 -2.48 -8.19 -2.19
C THR A 125 -2.92 -8.22 -3.64
N PHE A 126 -3.42 -7.09 -4.12
CA PHE A 126 -3.69 -6.89 -5.54
C PHE A 126 -3.07 -5.58 -6.01
N MET A 127 -2.85 -5.47 -7.32
CA MET A 127 -2.33 -4.26 -7.94
C MET A 127 -3.41 -3.65 -8.85
N ASP A 128 -3.85 -2.43 -8.55
CA ASP A 128 -4.68 -1.63 -9.45
C ASP A 128 -3.76 -0.74 -10.30
N PRO A 129 -3.83 -0.77 -11.65
CA PRO A 129 -2.96 0.03 -12.51
C PRO A 129 -3.06 1.54 -12.30
N VAL A 130 -4.16 2.04 -11.73
CA VAL A 130 -4.42 3.46 -11.53
C VAL A 130 -4.27 3.85 -10.05
N LYS A 131 -4.69 2.99 -9.12
CA LYS A 131 -4.74 3.29 -7.68
C LYS A 131 -3.53 2.74 -6.90
N GLY A 132 -2.72 1.88 -7.51
CA GLY A 132 -1.58 1.25 -6.86
C GLY A 132 -1.97 -0.01 -6.06
N PRO A 133 -1.12 -0.42 -5.09
CA PRO A 133 -1.31 -1.66 -4.37
C PRO A 133 -2.46 -1.58 -3.36
N GLY A 134 -3.26 -2.64 -3.29
CA GLY A 134 -4.26 -2.85 -2.26
C GLY A 134 -3.98 -4.08 -1.42
N VAL A 135 -4.29 -4.00 -0.12
CA VAL A 135 -4.09 -5.08 0.86
C VAL A 135 -5.42 -5.76 1.12
N CYS A 136 -5.50 -7.06 0.80
CA CYS A 136 -6.73 -7.84 0.92
C CYS A 136 -6.73 -8.69 2.19
N SER A 137 -5.57 -9.27 2.53
CA SER A 137 -5.39 -10.11 3.69
C SER A 137 -4.04 -9.88 4.36
N ILE A 138 -4.02 -9.99 5.70
CA ILE A 138 -2.82 -10.01 6.54
C ILE A 138 -2.98 -11.17 7.52
N GLU A 139 -1.99 -12.08 7.58
CA GLU A 139 -2.02 -13.29 8.45
C GLU A 139 -3.32 -14.10 8.30
N ASP A 140 -3.73 -14.32 7.04
CA ASP A 140 -4.95 -15.03 6.67
C ASP A 140 -6.27 -14.37 7.14
N GLN A 141 -6.21 -13.12 7.64
CA GLN A 141 -7.37 -12.32 7.99
C GLN A 141 -7.71 -11.31 6.89
N GLY A 142 -8.94 -11.38 6.41
CA GLY A 142 -9.49 -10.49 5.40
C GLY A 142 -10.07 -11.25 4.20
N CYS A 143 -9.91 -10.68 3.01
CA CYS A 143 -10.43 -11.25 1.76
C CYS A 143 -9.29 -11.79 0.88
N PRO A 144 -9.57 -12.77 0.01
CA PRO A 144 -8.60 -13.18 -1.03
C PRO A 144 -8.44 -12.10 -2.10
N SER A 145 -7.28 -12.02 -2.74
CA SER A 145 -7.00 -11.04 -3.82
C SER A 145 -7.95 -11.13 -5.01
N SER A 146 -8.54 -12.30 -5.27
CA SER A 146 -9.56 -12.49 -6.31
C SER A 146 -10.85 -11.71 -6.05
N ASN A 147 -11.13 -11.34 -4.80
CA ASN A 147 -12.23 -10.49 -4.40
C ASN A 147 -11.86 -9.68 -3.15
N CYS A 148 -10.92 -8.75 -3.29
CA CYS A 148 -10.29 -8.02 -2.18
C CYS A 148 -11.26 -7.30 -1.23
N PHE A 149 -12.45 -6.95 -1.71
CA PHE A 149 -13.48 -6.22 -0.96
C PHE A 149 -14.73 -7.07 -0.72
N CYS A 150 -14.54 -8.37 -0.49
CA CYS A 150 -15.59 -9.37 -0.32
C CYS A 150 -16.52 -9.12 0.88
N ASP A 151 -16.07 -8.37 1.89
CA ASP A 151 -16.75 -8.20 3.17
C ASP A 151 -17.04 -6.72 3.49
N MET A 152 -17.27 -5.89 2.47
CA MET A 152 -17.61 -4.48 2.67
C MET A 152 -18.80 -4.31 3.66
N PRO A 153 -18.70 -3.38 4.62
CA PRO A 153 -17.74 -2.28 4.70
C PRO A 153 -16.41 -2.63 5.39
N ASN A 154 -16.15 -3.89 5.74
CA ASN A 154 -14.87 -4.29 6.33
C ASN A 154 -13.79 -4.41 5.25
N TYR A 155 -12.66 -3.75 5.50
CA TYR A 155 -11.45 -3.82 4.68
C TYR A 155 -10.23 -3.46 5.55
N TRP A 156 -9.03 -3.70 5.03
CA TRP A 156 -7.79 -3.23 5.65
C TRP A 156 -7.63 -1.73 5.42
N SER A 157 -7.92 -0.96 6.46
CA SER A 157 -7.73 0.49 6.50
C SER A 157 -6.32 0.83 7.00
N TYR A 158 -5.73 1.91 6.46
CA TYR A 158 -4.35 2.31 6.72
C TYR A 158 -4.30 3.62 7.49
N TRP A 159 -3.40 3.69 8.48
CA TRP A 159 -3.37 4.73 9.51
C TRP A 159 -1.94 5.13 9.87
N HIS A 160 -1.79 6.37 10.30
CA HIS A 160 -0.54 6.93 10.81
C HIS A 160 -0.71 7.34 12.25
N LEU A 161 0.25 7.01 13.11
CA LEU A 161 0.26 7.52 14.46
C LEU A 161 0.93 8.90 14.46
N GLN A 162 0.15 9.94 14.75
CA GLN A 162 0.62 11.33 14.81
C GLN A 162 0.30 11.89 16.19
N ASP A 163 1.33 12.33 16.92
CA ASP A 163 1.19 12.87 18.28
C ASP A 163 0.38 11.96 19.24
N GLY A 164 0.54 10.63 19.09
CA GLY A 164 -0.16 9.62 19.89
C GLY A 164 -1.61 9.34 19.45
N VAL A 165 -2.07 9.94 18.35
CA VAL A 165 -3.42 9.76 17.81
C VAL A 165 -3.35 9.12 16.42
N TRP A 166 -4.19 8.12 16.19
CA TRP A 166 -4.30 7.48 14.88
C TRP A 166 -5.08 8.37 13.91
N ALA A 167 -4.43 8.73 12.81
CA ALA A 167 -5.03 9.46 11.71
C ALA A 167 -5.20 8.53 10.50
N TYR A 168 -6.41 8.48 9.95
CA TYR A 168 -6.68 7.73 8.72
C TYR A 168 -5.84 8.30 7.57
N SER A 169 -5.25 7.43 6.77
CA SER A 169 -4.52 7.86 5.58
C SER A 169 -5.46 8.16 4.42
N ALA A 170 -5.53 9.42 4.00
CA ALA A 170 -6.22 9.80 2.77
C ALA A 170 -5.44 9.43 1.50
N LEU A 171 -4.16 9.06 1.64
CA LEU A 171 -3.30 8.59 0.55
C LEU A 171 -3.23 7.06 0.58
N GLY A 172 -2.98 6.45 -0.59
CA GLY A 172 -2.74 5.01 -0.65
C GLY A 172 -1.42 4.65 0.03
N ALA A 173 -1.34 3.49 0.68
CA ALA A 173 -0.13 3.05 1.38
C ALA A 173 1.11 2.96 0.46
N GLY A 174 0.93 2.72 -0.84
CA GLY A 174 2.03 2.75 -1.81
C GLY A 174 2.55 4.16 -2.16
N THR A 175 1.96 5.22 -1.60
CA THR A 175 2.33 6.62 -1.89
C THR A 175 2.68 7.44 -0.66
N TYR A 176 2.28 7.00 0.54
CA TYR A 176 2.66 7.69 1.76
C TYR A 176 4.09 7.33 2.16
N GLU A 177 4.89 8.36 2.42
CA GLU A 177 6.30 8.24 2.82
C GLU A 177 6.43 8.10 4.34
N VAL A 178 6.74 6.88 4.79
CA VAL A 178 7.06 6.55 6.18
C VAL A 178 8.48 6.98 6.49
N LYS A 179 8.66 7.71 7.59
CA LYS A 179 9.96 8.23 8.01
C LYS A 179 10.57 7.36 9.12
N PRO A 180 11.89 7.42 9.32
CA PRO A 180 12.54 6.76 10.44
C PRO A 180 11.93 7.21 11.78
N GLY A 181 11.69 6.27 12.69
CA GLY A 181 11.16 6.55 14.02
C GLY A 181 9.65 6.80 14.10
N THR A 182 8.91 6.70 12.98
CA THR A 182 7.44 6.84 13.01
C THR A 182 6.75 5.50 13.19
N VAL A 183 5.44 5.54 13.45
CA VAL A 183 4.60 4.34 13.59
C VAL A 183 3.40 4.44 12.66
N ASP A 184 3.22 3.39 11.86
CA ASP A 184 2.07 3.22 10.99
C ASP A 184 1.28 1.98 11.39
N GLY A 185 0.03 1.90 10.92
CA GLY A 185 -0.82 0.80 11.28
C GLY A 185 -1.92 0.46 10.29
N TRP A 186 -2.43 -0.75 10.45
CA TRP A 186 -3.50 -1.34 9.64
C TRP A 186 -4.58 -1.87 10.56
N GLY A 187 -5.84 -1.60 10.23
CA GLY A 187 -6.99 -2.11 10.98
C GLY A 187 -8.03 -2.73 10.06
N TRP A 188 -8.56 -3.90 10.44
CA TRP A 188 -9.67 -4.52 9.72
C TRP A 188 -11.00 -3.93 10.17
N GLY A 189 -11.79 -3.40 9.23
CA GLY A 189 -13.11 -2.84 9.51
C GLY A 189 -13.09 -1.71 10.54
N GLU A 190 -14.05 -1.70 11.47
CA GLU A 190 -14.17 -0.66 12.51
C GLU A 190 -13.27 -0.89 13.73
N THR A 191 -12.21 -1.69 13.61
CA THR A 191 -11.39 -2.03 14.77
C THR A 191 -10.53 -0.84 15.23
N GLU A 192 -10.64 -0.48 16.51
CA GLU A 192 -9.85 0.59 17.12
C GLU A 192 -8.37 0.19 17.30
N LEU A 193 -7.48 1.01 16.74
CA LEU A 193 -6.03 0.85 16.93
C LEU A 193 -5.60 1.27 18.35
N PRO A 194 -4.59 0.64 18.95
CA PRO A 194 -4.18 0.94 20.33
C PRO A 194 -3.59 2.36 20.47
N THR A 195 -4.08 3.15 21.42
CA THR A 195 -3.75 4.58 21.58
C THR A 195 -2.55 4.87 22.50
N SER A 196 -1.94 3.84 23.09
CA SER A 196 -0.77 3.96 23.98
C SER A 196 0.50 3.33 23.41
N LEU A 197 0.63 3.31 22.08
CA LEU A 197 1.82 2.81 21.39
C LEU A 197 2.75 3.95 21.00
N THR A 198 4.05 3.71 21.06
CA THR A 198 5.08 4.61 20.53
C THR A 198 6.10 3.81 19.73
N PHE A 199 6.91 4.49 18.93
CA PHE A 199 8.01 3.86 18.21
C PHE A 199 8.95 3.13 19.17
N GLU A 200 9.33 3.76 20.28
CA GLU A 200 10.22 3.18 21.29
C GLU A 200 9.60 1.92 21.90
N THR A 201 8.29 1.89 22.10
CA THR A 201 7.60 0.72 22.64
C THR A 201 7.68 -0.48 21.69
N ILE A 202 7.70 -0.24 20.37
CA ILE A 202 7.71 -1.29 19.34
C ILE A 202 9.15 -1.72 18.98
N CYS A 203 10.06 -0.75 18.88
CA CYS A 203 11.40 -0.93 18.31
C CYS A 203 12.54 -0.93 19.34
N SER A 204 12.27 -0.67 20.63
CA SER A 204 13.34 -0.77 21.63
C SER A 204 13.85 -2.21 21.75
N PRO A 205 15.15 -2.41 22.04
CA PRO A 205 15.72 -3.74 22.30
C PRO A 205 15.00 -4.54 23.41
N ASN A 206 14.25 -3.86 24.28
CA ASN A 206 13.48 -4.45 25.39
C ASN A 206 11.95 -4.44 25.15
N ALA A 207 11.48 -4.21 23.92
CA ALA A 207 10.05 -4.15 23.58
C ALA A 207 9.25 -5.41 23.98
N ALA A 208 9.92 -6.55 24.14
CA ALA A 208 9.33 -7.82 24.57
C ALA A 208 8.78 -7.83 26.02
N LEU A 209 8.84 -6.73 26.78
CA LEU A 209 8.34 -6.67 28.17
C LEU A 209 6.89 -6.20 28.33
N PHE A 210 6.20 -5.83 27.25
CA PHE A 210 4.77 -5.47 27.29
C PHE A 210 3.90 -6.48 26.54
N LEU A 211 3.95 -7.75 26.96
CA LEU A 211 2.76 -8.60 26.83
C LEU A 211 1.74 -8.09 27.85
N PRO A 212 0.46 -7.87 27.50
CA PRO A 212 -0.56 -7.72 28.53
C PRO A 212 -0.45 -8.97 29.39
N ALA A 213 -0.25 -8.78 30.70
CA ALA A 213 -0.35 -9.85 31.66
C ALA A 213 -1.66 -10.57 31.37
N VAL A 214 -1.57 -11.84 30.95
CA VAL A 214 -2.67 -12.77 31.03
C VAL A 214 -3.24 -12.57 32.42
N SER A 215 -4.48 -12.07 32.48
CA SER A 215 -5.21 -11.86 33.72
C SER A 215 -5.37 -13.25 34.33
N ALA A 216 -4.38 -13.64 35.15
CA ALA A 216 -4.47 -14.80 35.98
C ALA A 216 -5.61 -14.53 36.95
N SER A 217 -6.70 -15.26 36.72
CA SER A 217 -7.81 -15.53 37.63
C SER A 217 -7.51 -15.11 39.06
N GLN A 218 -7.94 -13.91 39.45
CA GLN A 218 -8.18 -13.63 40.86
C GLN A 218 -9.49 -14.31 41.23
N GLU A 219 -9.35 -15.53 41.73
CA GLU A 219 -10.30 -16.16 42.63
C GLU A 219 -10.62 -15.16 43.76
N THR A 220 -11.76 -14.47 43.66
CA THR A 220 -12.32 -13.70 44.76
C THR A 220 -13.71 -14.23 45.05
N GLN A 221 -13.87 -14.64 46.30
CA GLN A 221 -14.95 -15.38 46.88
C GLN A 221 -16.32 -14.73 46.65
N VAL A 222 -17.27 -15.57 46.26
CA VAL A 222 -18.70 -15.24 46.16
C VAL A 222 -19.24 -15.00 47.57
N ALA A 223 -19.62 -13.75 47.85
CA ALA A 223 -20.62 -13.43 48.86
C ALA A 223 -21.92 -13.03 48.15
N THR A 224 -23.02 -13.64 48.56
CA THR A 224 -24.40 -13.44 48.08
C THR A 224 -25.26 -13.13 49.32
N PRO A 225 -26.45 -12.52 49.23
CA PRO A 225 -26.95 -11.40 48.41
C PRO A 225 -27.50 -10.25 49.30
N SER A 226 -27.80 -9.08 48.72
CA SER A 226 -28.85 -8.19 49.26
C SER A 226 -29.60 -7.54 48.11
N GLU A 227 -30.89 -7.85 48.03
CA GLU A 227 -31.86 -7.30 47.09
C GLU A 227 -32.32 -5.88 47.46
N GLU A 228 -32.93 -5.24 46.44
CA GLU A 228 -33.82 -4.06 46.39
C GLU A 228 -33.25 -2.65 46.10
N PRO A 229 -34.00 -1.79 45.36
CA PRO A 229 -35.13 -2.04 44.44
C PRO A 229 -34.93 -1.51 43.02
N VAL A 230 -35.69 -2.09 42.10
CA VAL A 230 -35.87 -1.71 40.70
C VAL A 230 -36.47 -0.31 40.61
N ASN A 231 -35.74 0.64 40.02
CA ASN A 231 -36.33 1.90 39.55
C ASN A 231 -36.67 1.78 38.06
N GLU A 232 -37.93 2.06 37.79
CA GLU A 232 -38.62 2.11 36.51
C GLU A 232 -37.94 3.05 35.49
N PRO A 233 -37.89 2.71 34.19
CA PRO A 233 -37.24 3.57 33.20
C PRO A 233 -38.06 4.83 32.95
N THR A 234 -37.45 5.98 33.22
CA THR A 234 -37.96 7.30 32.80
C THR A 234 -37.80 7.43 31.28
N PRO A 235 -38.82 7.88 30.52
CA PRO A 235 -38.68 8.07 29.07
C PRO A 235 -37.73 9.22 28.77
N ILE A 236 -36.71 8.94 27.95
CA ILE A 236 -35.75 9.93 27.47
C ILE A 236 -36.46 10.81 26.42
N PRO A 237 -36.39 12.16 26.48
CA PRO A 237 -36.89 13.02 25.43
C PRO A 237 -36.12 12.78 24.12
N TYR A 238 -36.86 12.62 23.03
CA TYR A 238 -36.35 12.53 21.66
C TYR A 238 -35.46 13.75 21.36
N SER A 239 -34.16 13.54 21.17
CA SER A 239 -33.25 14.56 20.64
C SER A 239 -33.47 14.65 19.14
N PRO A 240 -33.66 15.85 18.55
CA PRO A 240 -33.84 15.96 17.12
C PRO A 240 -32.56 15.58 16.40
N GLU A 241 -32.78 14.90 15.28
CA GLU A 241 -31.80 14.46 14.28
C GLU A 241 -30.78 15.55 13.98
N MET A 242 -29.49 15.21 14.08
CA MET A 242 -28.40 16.10 13.75
C MET A 242 -28.40 16.32 12.23
N GLU A 243 -29.00 17.41 11.77
CA GLU A 243 -28.98 17.82 10.37
C GLU A 243 -27.53 17.91 9.88
N LYS A 244 -27.23 17.08 8.88
CA LYS A 244 -25.95 17.02 8.18
C LYS A 244 -25.64 18.37 7.55
N SER A 245 -24.76 19.14 8.19
CA SER A 245 -24.23 20.38 7.62
C SER A 245 -23.42 20.06 6.35
N PRO A 246 -23.77 20.60 5.17
CA PRO A 246 -22.97 20.39 3.98
C PRO A 246 -21.62 21.11 4.15
N SER A 247 -20.54 20.36 3.95
CA SER A 247 -19.18 20.89 3.98
C SER A 247 -19.07 22.05 2.98
N ILE A 248 -18.63 23.21 3.48
CA ILE A 248 -18.52 24.51 2.77
C ILE A 248 -17.85 24.37 1.39
N ASN A 249 -16.97 23.39 1.22
CA ASN A 249 -16.31 23.06 -0.04
C ASN A 249 -17.30 22.66 -1.15
N ILE A 250 -18.37 21.91 -0.86
CA ILE A 250 -19.36 21.49 -1.88
C ILE A 250 -20.12 22.69 -2.46
N ILE A 251 -20.45 23.67 -1.62
CA ILE A 251 -21.16 24.89 -2.05
C ILE A 251 -20.27 25.71 -2.99
N VAL A 252 -19.00 25.89 -2.63
CA VAL A 252 -18.03 26.64 -3.46
C VAL A 252 -17.83 25.97 -4.82
N PHE A 253 -17.68 24.64 -4.86
CA PHE A 253 -17.54 23.90 -6.12
C PHE A 253 -18.80 23.97 -6.98
N GLY A 254 -19.99 23.85 -6.39
CA GLY A 254 -21.27 23.97 -7.12
C GLY A 254 -21.45 25.34 -7.77
N VAL A 255 -21.11 26.42 -7.06
CA VAL A 255 -21.19 27.78 -7.60
C VAL A 255 -20.19 27.99 -8.74
N ALA A 256 -18.96 27.50 -8.61
CA ALA A 256 -17.95 27.61 -9.66
C ALA A 256 -18.38 26.93 -10.97
N ILE A 257 -18.99 25.74 -10.88
CA ILE A 257 -19.51 25.00 -12.04
C ILE A 257 -20.66 25.78 -12.71
N LEU A 258 -21.60 26.31 -11.92
CA LEU A 258 -22.71 27.09 -12.48
C LEU A 258 -22.24 28.35 -13.20
N VAL A 259 -21.23 29.04 -12.66
CA VAL A 259 -20.63 30.21 -13.32
C VAL A 259 -19.96 29.81 -14.64
N LEU A 260 -19.20 28.71 -14.67
CA LEU A 260 -18.57 28.21 -15.89
C LEU A 260 -19.60 27.82 -16.97
N VAL A 261 -20.68 27.16 -16.59
CA VAL A 261 -21.77 26.80 -17.51
C VAL A 261 -22.47 28.06 -18.04
N ALA A 262 -22.73 29.06 -17.20
CA ALA A 262 -23.33 30.32 -17.62
C ALA A 262 -22.42 31.07 -18.62
N VAL A 263 -21.11 31.13 -18.34
CA VAL A 263 -20.12 31.73 -19.24
C VAL A 263 -20.08 31.00 -20.59
N LEU A 264 -20.10 29.66 -20.57
CA LEU A 264 -20.14 28.84 -21.78
C LEU A 264 -21.40 29.12 -22.61
N ILE A 265 -22.57 29.19 -21.98
CA ILE A 265 -23.84 29.48 -22.64
C ILE A 265 -23.82 30.88 -23.28
N ILE A 266 -23.26 31.88 -22.57
CA ILE A 266 -23.12 33.24 -23.11
C ILE A 266 -22.18 33.25 -24.32
N PHE A 267 -21.06 32.53 -24.27
CA PHE A 267 -20.14 32.39 -25.40
C PHE A 267 -20.79 31.72 -26.61
N LEU A 268 -21.54 30.65 -26.39
CA LEU A 268 -22.26 29.93 -27.45
C LEU A 268 -23.38 30.78 -28.06
N ARG A 269 -24.04 31.63 -27.27
CA ARG A 269 -25.05 32.58 -27.76
C ARG A 269 -24.47 33.74 -28.55
N LYS A 270 -23.26 34.21 -28.22
CA LYS A 270 -22.56 35.27 -28.98
C LYS A 270 -21.99 34.78 -30.32
N LYS A 271 -21.87 33.46 -30.51
CA LYS A 271 -21.29 32.84 -31.71
C LYS A 271 -22.33 32.46 -32.78
N LYS A 272 -23.62 32.73 -32.54
CA LYS A 272 -24.73 32.69 -33.49
C LYS A 272 -25.13 34.10 -33.88
#